data_AF-A0A2S7PZC1-F1
#
_entry.id   AF-A0A2S7PZC1-F1
#
_cell.length_a   1.000
_cell.length_b   1.000
_cell.length_c   1.000
_cell.angle_alpha   90.00
_cell.angle_beta   90.00
_cell.angle_gamma   90.00
#
_symmetry.space_group_name_H-M   'P 1'
#
loop_
_entity.id
_entity.type
_entity.pdbx_description
1 polymer ?
#
loop_
_entity_poly.entity_id
_entity_poly.type
_entity_poly.pdbx_seq_one_letter_code
_entity_poly.pdbx_strand_id
1 'polypeptide(L)'
;MEECPHHIRLVVSEGRGLWPEYFSNDTSKLGECEFFLISEMSSQMIVHHPYRSLTALQGTFSLTAEESNLAWSIVNDHYMTDLPLFFPPHTIAIMAILLALVLRPNQTGLQSASGSAGSIASAAQAALASAGQAKSGTSEKQGGKSKVQRLAIWLAESTIDIEGIIDCTQEMISFYETQEQYNEKLTREQINRFVKARGLDK
;
A
#
# COMPACT_ATOMS: atom_id res chain seq x y z
N MET A 1 -10.10 11.14 -14.34
CA MET A 1 -8.88 11.95 -14.50
C MET A 1 -8.82 12.93 -13.35
N GLU A 2 -7.67 13.06 -12.67
CA GLU A 2 -7.48 13.78 -11.39
C GLU A 2 -7.57 15.32 -11.48
N GLU A 3 -8.20 15.87 -12.53
CA GLU A 3 -8.38 17.32 -12.73
C GLU A 3 -7.07 18.15 -12.67
N CYS A 4 -5.91 17.50 -12.88
CA CYS A 4 -4.58 18.10 -12.86
C CYS A 4 -3.89 17.93 -14.23
N PRO A 5 -4.29 18.69 -15.26
CA PRO A 5 -3.81 18.49 -16.62
C PRO A 5 -2.33 18.89 -16.76
N HIS A 6 -1.56 18.05 -17.45
CA HIS A 6 -0.17 18.34 -17.82
C HIS A 6 -0.03 18.37 -19.34
N HIS A 7 0.72 19.34 -19.86
CA HIS A 7 0.89 19.47 -21.30
C HIS A 7 1.77 18.35 -21.86
N ILE A 8 1.36 17.71 -22.96
CA ILE A 8 2.04 16.53 -23.53
C ILE A 8 3.54 16.75 -23.80
N ARG A 9 3.93 17.96 -24.25
CA ARG A 9 5.35 18.28 -24.49
C ARG A 9 6.19 18.27 -23.21
N LEU A 10 5.61 18.65 -22.07
CA LEU A 10 6.28 18.62 -20.77
C LEU A 10 6.53 17.17 -20.33
N VAL A 11 5.52 16.31 -20.46
CA VAL A 11 5.64 14.89 -20.13
C VAL A 11 6.73 14.23 -20.97
N VAL A 12 6.77 14.51 -22.27
CA VAL A 12 7.83 14.00 -23.17
C VAL A 12 9.21 14.56 -22.82
N SER A 13 9.32 15.85 -22.44
CA SER A 13 10.62 16.42 -22.07
C SER A 13 11.17 15.82 -20.77
N GLU A 14 10.34 15.67 -19.74
CA GLU A 14 10.75 15.06 -18.46
C GLU A 14 11.04 13.57 -18.62
N GLY A 15 10.19 12.84 -19.37
CA GLY A 15 10.39 11.42 -19.67
C GLY A 15 11.74 11.16 -20.33
N ARG A 16 12.15 12.02 -21.26
CA ARG A 16 13.49 11.97 -21.87
C ARG A 16 14.60 12.30 -20.87
N GLY A 17 14.39 13.29 -20.01
CA GLY A 17 15.37 13.68 -18.99
C GLY A 17 15.71 12.53 -18.03
N LEU A 18 14.71 11.72 -17.69
CA LEU A 18 14.86 10.57 -16.79
C LEU A 18 15.27 9.28 -17.51
N TRP A 19 14.71 9.01 -18.69
CA TRP A 19 14.85 7.74 -19.40
C TRP A 19 15.18 7.92 -20.89
N PRO A 20 16.36 8.49 -21.22
CA PRO A 20 16.72 8.82 -22.60
C PRO A 20 16.82 7.59 -23.52
N GLU A 21 17.09 6.41 -22.97
CA GLU A 21 17.24 5.15 -23.73
C GLU A 21 15.91 4.45 -24.04
N TYR A 22 14.82 4.81 -23.37
CA TYR A 22 13.53 4.11 -23.46
C TYR A 22 12.37 5.00 -23.94
N PHE A 23 12.54 6.33 -23.88
CA PHE A 23 11.45 7.27 -24.13
C PHE A 23 11.56 7.88 -25.53
N SER A 24 10.49 7.75 -26.34
CA SER A 24 10.46 8.28 -27.71
C SER A 24 10.38 9.81 -27.75
N ASN A 25 10.97 10.40 -28.79
CA ASN A 25 10.88 11.84 -29.05
C ASN A 25 9.54 12.28 -29.65
N ASP A 26 8.79 11.34 -30.22
CA ASP A 26 7.56 11.63 -30.94
C ASP A 26 6.36 11.72 -29.98
N THR A 27 5.77 12.92 -29.87
CA THR A 27 4.54 13.14 -29.09
C THR A 27 3.36 12.32 -29.60
N SER A 28 3.36 11.95 -30.88
CA SER A 28 2.29 11.17 -31.50
C SER A 28 2.22 9.77 -30.92
N LYS A 29 3.38 9.16 -30.59
CA LYS A 29 3.45 7.83 -29.97
C LYS A 29 2.86 7.81 -28.56
N LEU A 30 3.06 8.89 -27.79
CA LEU A 30 2.44 9.02 -26.48
C LEU A 30 0.91 9.15 -26.59
N GLY A 31 0.41 9.90 -27.58
CA GLY A 31 -1.02 10.00 -27.86
C GLY A 31 -1.65 8.69 -28.34
N GLU A 32 -0.95 7.92 -29.18
CA GLU A 32 -1.38 6.57 -29.58
C GLU A 32 -1.47 5.64 -28.36
N CYS A 33 -0.46 5.67 -27.48
CA CYS A 33 -0.43 4.90 -26.23
C CYS A 33 -1.60 5.27 -25.30
N GLU A 34 -1.86 6.57 -25.11
CA GLU A 34 -3.01 7.06 -24.33
C GLU A 34 -4.33 6.54 -24.91
N PHE A 35 -4.50 6.60 -26.23
CA PHE A 35 -5.70 6.10 -26.89
C PHE A 35 -5.90 4.59 -26.66
N PHE A 36 -4.83 3.79 -26.79
CA PHE A 36 -4.89 2.35 -26.51
C PHE A 36 -5.26 2.07 -25.05
N LEU A 37 -4.69 2.81 -24.10
CA LEU A 37 -4.96 2.63 -22.67
C LEU A 37 -6.42 2.97 -22.32
N ILE A 38 -6.97 4.05 -22.88
CA ILE A 38 -8.39 4.40 -22.70
C ILE A 38 -9.31 3.33 -23.27
N SER A 39 -8.97 2.82 -24.46
CA SER A 39 -9.72 1.75 -25.12
C SER A 39 -9.71 0.45 -24.30
N GLU A 40 -8.55 0.05 -23.81
CA GLU A 40 -8.39 -1.20 -23.04
C GLU A 40 -9.16 -1.14 -21.71
N MET A 41 -9.12 0.00 -21.03
CA MET A 41 -9.88 0.20 -19.78
C MET A 41 -11.37 0.49 -20.01
N SER A 42 -11.85 0.43 -21.26
CA SER A 42 -13.25 0.73 -21.62
C SER A 42 -13.76 2.06 -21.04
N SER A 43 -12.89 3.07 -20.98
CA SER A 43 -13.16 4.39 -20.35
C SER A 43 -13.49 4.37 -18.85
N GLN A 44 -13.21 3.29 -18.12
CA GLN A 44 -13.37 3.22 -16.66
C GLN A 44 -12.12 3.79 -15.95
N MET A 45 -12.02 5.12 -15.87
CA MET A 45 -10.80 5.83 -15.40
C MET A 45 -10.93 6.47 -14.01
N ILE A 46 -11.98 6.16 -13.25
CA ILE A 46 -12.19 6.69 -11.91
C ILE A 46 -11.82 5.61 -10.90
N VAL A 47 -10.83 5.90 -10.05
CA VAL A 47 -10.37 4.99 -9.00
C VAL A 47 -10.63 5.63 -7.64
N HIS A 48 -11.16 4.85 -6.71
CA HIS A 48 -11.38 5.32 -5.33
C HIS A 48 -10.19 4.90 -4.45
N HIS A 49 -9.47 5.90 -3.95
CA HIS A 49 -8.25 5.66 -3.18
C HIS A 49 -8.51 5.49 -1.65
N PRO A 50 -7.73 4.65 -0.96
CA PRO A 50 -7.80 4.42 0.49
C PRO A 50 -7.53 5.65 1.37
N TYR A 51 -6.85 6.69 0.84
CA TYR A 51 -6.52 7.90 1.61
C TYR A 51 -7.75 8.57 2.24
N ARG A 52 -8.88 8.60 1.52
CA ARG A 52 -10.13 9.18 2.05
C ARG A 52 -10.62 8.42 3.28
N SER A 53 -10.58 7.10 3.24
CA SER A 53 -10.96 6.23 4.35
C SER A 53 -9.99 6.37 5.52
N LEU A 54 -8.69 6.45 5.23
CA LEU A 54 -7.66 6.65 6.23
C LEU A 54 -7.90 7.95 7.02
N THR A 55 -8.10 9.08 6.34
CA THR A 55 -8.37 10.37 6.99
C THR A 55 -9.67 10.35 7.81
N ALA A 56 -10.72 9.68 7.32
CA ALA A 56 -11.98 9.57 8.06
C ALA A 56 -11.84 8.75 9.36
N LEU A 57 -10.96 7.74 9.38
CA LEU A 57 -10.77 6.83 10.52
C LEU A 57 -9.72 7.32 11.54
N GLN A 58 -8.87 8.30 11.18
CA GLN A 58 -7.85 8.86 12.07
C GLN A 58 -8.43 9.35 13.41
N GLY A 59 -9.56 10.08 13.37
CA GLY A 59 -10.23 10.59 14.56
C GLY A 59 -10.79 9.46 15.45
N THR A 60 -11.40 8.45 14.84
CA THR A 60 -12.02 7.31 15.52
C THR A 60 -11.00 6.51 16.35
N PHE A 61 -9.80 6.28 15.81
CA PHE A 61 -8.75 5.53 16.49
C PHE A 61 -7.79 6.39 17.32
N SER A 62 -7.97 7.72 17.30
CA SER A 62 -7.09 8.68 17.98
C SER A 62 -5.63 8.47 17.59
N LEU A 63 -5.36 8.34 16.29
CA LEU A 63 -4.00 8.10 15.77
C LEU A 63 -3.10 9.31 16.06
N THR A 64 -1.85 9.05 16.45
CA THR A 64 -0.84 10.11 16.53
C THR A 64 -0.45 10.56 15.11
N ALA A 65 0.22 11.71 15.00
CA ALA A 65 0.76 12.15 13.71
C ALA A 65 1.75 11.13 13.13
N GLU A 66 2.59 10.52 13.97
CA GLU A 66 3.54 9.47 13.57
C GLU A 66 2.82 8.22 13.04
N GLU A 67 1.80 7.73 13.74
CA GLU A 67 1.00 6.57 13.30
C GLU A 67 0.25 6.87 12.00
N SER A 68 -0.29 8.09 11.87
CA SER A 68 -1.00 8.52 10.67
C SER A 68 -0.06 8.63 9.46
N ASN A 69 1.15 9.13 9.66
CA ASN A 69 2.17 9.21 8.61
C ASN A 69 2.66 7.81 8.22
N LEU A 70 2.85 6.91 9.19
CA LEU A 70 3.24 5.53 8.90
C LEU A 70 2.14 4.79 8.13
N ALA A 71 0.89 4.92 8.56
CA ALA A 71 -0.25 4.36 7.82
C ALA A 71 -0.34 4.93 6.41
N TRP A 72 -0.08 6.23 6.23
CA TRP A 72 -0.03 6.85 4.91
C TRP A 72 1.08 6.25 4.03
N SER A 73 2.28 6.04 4.58
CA SER A 73 3.38 5.40 3.85
C SER A 73 3.03 3.97 3.45
N ILE A 74 2.42 3.18 4.34
CA ILE A 74 1.94 1.82 4.02
C ILE A 74 0.88 1.87 2.90
N VAL A 75 0.00 2.87 2.92
CA VAL A 75 -0.94 3.14 1.83
C VAL A 75 -0.23 3.63 0.55
N ASN A 76 0.98 4.15 0.59
CA ASN A 76 1.71 4.38 -0.67
C ASN A 76 2.31 3.06 -1.19
N ASP A 77 2.83 2.25 -0.29
CA ASP A 77 3.52 0.99 -0.63
C ASP A 77 2.57 -0.06 -1.22
N HIS A 78 1.30 -0.12 -0.79
CA HIS A 78 0.36 -1.12 -1.31
C HIS A 78 0.11 -1.02 -2.82
N TYR A 79 0.38 0.12 -3.47
CA TYR A 79 0.29 0.24 -4.94
C TYR A 79 1.39 -0.52 -5.68
N MET A 80 2.40 -1.03 -4.97
CA MET A 80 3.40 -1.96 -5.52
C MET A 80 2.88 -3.41 -5.56
N THR A 81 1.69 -3.66 -5.01
CA THR A 81 1.00 -4.95 -5.01
C THR A 81 -0.25 -4.90 -5.87
N ASP A 82 -0.93 -6.03 -6.05
CA ASP A 82 -2.20 -6.15 -6.75
C ASP A 82 -3.43 -5.93 -5.84
N LEU A 83 -3.23 -5.63 -4.55
CA LEU A 83 -4.30 -5.41 -3.57
C LEU A 83 -5.41 -4.43 -4.02
N PRO A 84 -5.14 -3.32 -4.73
CA PRO A 84 -6.19 -2.42 -5.20
C PRO A 84 -7.22 -3.07 -6.15
N LEU A 85 -6.89 -4.21 -6.75
CA LEU A 85 -7.77 -4.95 -7.66
C LEU A 85 -8.66 -5.96 -6.93
N PHE A 86 -8.24 -6.44 -5.76
CA PHE A 86 -8.94 -7.47 -4.99
C PHE A 86 -9.78 -6.90 -3.84
N PHE A 87 -9.31 -5.82 -3.21
CA PHE A 87 -9.89 -5.33 -1.96
C PHE A 87 -10.43 -3.90 -2.08
N PRO A 88 -11.57 -3.60 -1.43
CA PRO A 88 -12.07 -2.24 -1.33
C PRO A 88 -11.09 -1.28 -0.62
N PRO A 89 -11.09 0.02 -0.97
CA PRO A 89 -10.14 0.99 -0.40
C PRO A 89 -10.28 1.18 1.12
N HIS A 90 -11.45 0.93 1.70
CA HIS A 90 -11.61 1.01 3.16
C HIS A 90 -10.94 -0.16 3.90
N THR A 91 -10.95 -1.36 3.32
CA THR A 91 -10.26 -2.55 3.85
C THR A 91 -8.74 -2.31 3.88
N ILE A 92 -8.19 -1.77 2.78
CA ILE A 92 -6.77 -1.42 2.67
C ILE A 92 -6.38 -0.34 3.70
N ALA A 93 -7.21 0.69 3.88
CA ALA A 93 -6.95 1.73 4.87
C ALA A 93 -6.91 1.17 6.31
N ILE A 94 -7.79 0.22 6.64
CA ILE A 94 -7.81 -0.44 7.95
C ILE A 94 -6.57 -1.33 8.14
N MET A 95 -6.18 -2.09 7.11
CA MET A 95 -4.95 -2.87 7.12
C MET A 95 -3.74 -1.96 7.37
N ALA A 96 -3.67 -0.80 6.72
CA ALA A 96 -2.56 0.14 6.92
C ALA A 96 -2.54 0.73 8.35
N ILE A 97 -3.70 1.02 8.93
CA ILE A 97 -3.81 1.43 10.34
C ILE A 97 -3.36 0.30 11.27
N LEU A 98 -3.80 -0.93 11.02
CA LEU A 98 -3.40 -2.11 11.80
C LEU A 98 -1.87 -2.27 11.80
N LEU A 99 -1.25 -2.28 10.62
CA LEU A 99 0.20 -2.39 10.48
C LEU A 99 0.91 -1.21 11.16
N ALA A 100 0.46 0.03 10.99
CA ALA A 100 1.05 1.19 11.64
C ALA A 100 0.98 1.11 13.18
N LEU A 101 -0.09 0.56 13.74
CA LEU A 101 -0.24 0.37 15.19
C LEU A 101 0.62 -0.77 15.74
N VAL A 102 0.88 -1.80 14.93
CA VAL A 102 1.74 -2.95 15.29
C VAL A 102 3.23 -2.58 15.15
N LEU A 103 3.60 -1.79 14.15
CA LEU A 103 4.98 -1.43 13.80
C LEU A 103 5.58 -0.28 14.64
N ARG A 104 4.98 0.09 15.77
CA ARG A 104 5.42 1.26 16.53
C ARG A 104 6.89 1.17 16.97
N PRO A 105 7.71 2.21 16.70
CA PRO A 105 9.12 2.22 17.08
C PRO A 105 9.40 2.37 18.58
N ASN A 106 8.39 2.66 19.42
CA ASN A 106 8.60 3.13 20.80
C ASN A 106 8.01 2.25 21.93
N GLN A 107 7.45 1.08 21.61
CA GLN A 107 6.98 0.11 22.64
C GLN A 107 7.58 -1.28 22.51
N THR A 108 7.98 -1.66 21.30
CA THR A 108 8.86 -2.77 21.02
C THR A 108 10.16 -2.15 20.54
N GLY A 109 11.33 -2.58 21.03
CA GLY A 109 12.65 -2.10 20.55
C GLY A 109 12.97 -2.42 19.08
N LEU A 110 11.95 -2.49 18.22
CA LEU A 110 12.03 -2.56 16.77
C LEU A 110 12.24 -1.14 16.25
N GLN A 111 13.51 -0.73 16.23
CA GLN A 111 13.92 0.37 15.38
C GLN A 111 13.82 -0.10 13.93
N SER A 112 13.17 0.74 13.12
CA SER A 112 13.05 0.61 11.66
C SER A 112 12.07 -0.47 11.19
N ALA A 113 11.42 -0.20 10.05
CA ALA A 113 10.62 -1.13 9.27
C ALA A 113 11.45 -2.30 8.68
N SER A 114 12.57 -2.65 9.32
CA SER A 114 13.51 -3.73 9.02
C SER A 114 13.47 -4.83 10.09
N GLY A 115 12.42 -4.85 10.93
CA GLY A 115 12.12 -6.02 11.73
C GLY A 115 11.63 -7.13 10.80
N SER A 116 12.16 -8.35 10.94
CA SER A 116 11.84 -9.42 9.99
C SER A 116 10.33 -9.53 9.80
N ALA A 117 9.90 -9.63 8.55
CA ALA A 117 8.50 -9.74 8.16
C ALA A 117 7.72 -10.85 8.92
N GLY A 118 8.40 -11.95 9.30
CA GLY A 118 7.84 -12.97 10.20
C GLY A 118 7.44 -12.46 11.60
N SER A 119 8.16 -11.47 12.15
CA SER A 119 7.80 -10.78 13.41
C SER A 119 6.54 -9.93 13.25
N ILE A 120 6.39 -9.27 12.09
CA ILE A 120 5.23 -8.41 11.79
C ILE A 120 3.97 -9.27 11.63
N ALA A 121 4.07 -10.40 10.92
CA ALA A 121 2.95 -11.33 10.71
C ALA A 121 2.43 -11.89 12.02
N SER A 122 3.32 -12.40 12.87
CA SER A 122 2.93 -12.97 14.16
C SER A 122 2.33 -11.93 15.11
N ALA A 123 2.83 -10.69 15.12
CA ALA A 123 2.30 -9.60 15.93
C ALA A 123 0.92 -9.12 15.42
N ALA A 124 0.74 -8.99 14.10
CA ALA A 124 -0.54 -8.60 13.50
C ALA A 124 -1.61 -9.69 13.71
N GLN A 125 -1.23 -10.97 13.56
CA GLN A 125 -2.13 -12.09 13.77
C GLN A 125 -2.49 -12.29 15.25
N ALA A 126 -1.55 -12.08 16.17
CA ALA A 126 -1.82 -12.07 17.62
C ALA A 126 -2.73 -10.90 18.04
N ALA A 127 -2.52 -9.72 17.44
CA ALA A 127 -3.38 -8.55 17.63
C ALA A 127 -4.82 -8.84 17.19
N LEU A 128 -5.03 -9.42 16.00
CA LEU A 128 -6.35 -9.81 15.53
C LEU A 128 -6.96 -10.99 16.32
N ALA A 129 -6.17 -11.98 16.72
CA ALA A 129 -6.65 -13.10 17.53
C ALA A 129 -7.14 -12.66 18.92
N SER A 130 -6.49 -11.66 19.51
CA SER A 130 -6.92 -11.05 20.78
C SER A 130 -8.27 -10.33 20.67
N ALA A 131 -8.68 -9.91 19.47
CA ALA A 131 -10.01 -9.36 19.19
C ALA A 131 -11.11 -10.41 19.34
N GLY A 132 -10.85 -11.64 18.87
CA GLY A 132 -11.82 -12.75 18.90
C GLY A 132 -12.13 -13.27 20.30
N GLN A 133 -11.19 -13.16 21.25
CA GLN A 133 -11.38 -13.60 22.64
C GLN A 133 -12.08 -12.56 23.54
N ALA A 134 -12.29 -11.32 23.08
CA ALA A 134 -12.93 -10.26 23.86
C ALA A 134 -14.42 -10.53 24.20
N LYS A 135 -15.03 -11.60 23.67
CA LYS A 135 -16.39 -12.02 24.00
C LYS A 135 -16.52 -12.77 25.34
N SER A 136 -15.43 -13.13 26.02
CA SER A 136 -15.50 -13.88 27.29
C SER A 136 -14.51 -13.35 28.33
N GLY A 137 -14.95 -12.43 29.19
CA GLY A 137 -14.25 -12.15 30.44
C GLY A 137 -14.33 -10.69 30.89
N THR A 138 -15.31 -10.40 31.75
CA THR A 138 -15.21 -9.31 32.72
C THR A 138 -13.94 -9.47 33.56
N SER A 139 -12.96 -8.60 33.36
CA SER A 139 -11.88 -8.34 34.31
C SER A 139 -11.44 -6.89 34.16
N GLU A 140 -12.01 -6.05 35.02
CA GLU A 140 -11.52 -4.71 35.30
C GLU A 140 -10.09 -4.80 35.83
N LYS A 141 -9.10 -4.46 34.99
CA LYS A 141 -7.83 -3.94 35.47
C LYS A 141 -7.55 -2.62 34.75
N GLN A 142 -7.42 -1.57 35.56
CA GLN A 142 -7.06 -0.21 35.19
C GLN A 142 -5.73 -0.17 34.44
N GLY A 143 -5.82 -0.26 33.11
CA GLY A 143 -4.80 0.12 32.16
C GLY A 143 -5.54 0.43 30.87
N GLY A 144 -5.44 1.65 30.36
CA GLY A 144 -6.21 2.07 29.18
C GLY A 144 -6.06 1.04 28.04
N LYS A 145 -7.19 0.62 27.44
CA LYS A 145 -7.19 -0.33 26.32
C LYS A 145 -6.18 0.14 25.26
N SER A 146 -5.31 -0.76 24.80
CA SER A 146 -4.35 -0.42 23.75
C SER A 146 -5.10 0.01 22.47
N LYS A 147 -4.51 0.86 21.64
CA LYS A 147 -5.16 1.29 20.38
C LYS A 147 -5.47 0.09 19.46
N VAL A 148 -4.61 -0.92 19.49
CA VAL A 148 -4.82 -2.20 18.80
C VAL A 148 -6.05 -2.92 19.34
N GLN A 149 -6.23 -2.98 20.66
CA GLN A 149 -7.42 -3.57 21.26
C GLN A 149 -8.70 -2.77 20.94
N ARG A 150 -8.61 -1.45 20.81
CA ARG A 150 -9.72 -0.61 20.34
C ARG A 150 -10.09 -0.92 18.89
N LEU A 151 -9.10 -1.04 18.01
CA LEU A 151 -9.31 -1.44 16.61
C LEU A 151 -9.97 -2.81 16.52
N ALA A 152 -9.47 -3.78 17.29
CA ALA A 152 -10.01 -5.12 17.43
C ALA A 152 -11.50 -5.13 17.84
N ILE A 153 -11.86 -4.39 18.89
CA ILE A 153 -13.26 -4.28 19.35
C ILE A 153 -14.12 -3.62 18.27
N TRP A 154 -13.63 -2.54 17.65
CA TRP A 154 -14.34 -1.84 16.59
C TRP A 154 -14.59 -2.74 15.36
N LEU A 155 -13.60 -3.57 14.97
CA LEU A 155 -13.75 -4.54 13.90
C LEU A 155 -14.78 -5.61 14.24
N ALA A 156 -14.81 -6.10 15.49
CA ALA A 156 -15.78 -7.09 15.93
C ALA A 156 -17.22 -6.56 15.95
N GLU A 157 -17.41 -5.25 16.09
CA GLU A 157 -18.71 -4.56 16.02
C GLU A 157 -19.08 -4.14 14.58
N SER A 158 -18.13 -4.16 13.65
CA SER A 158 -18.30 -3.71 12.27
C SER A 158 -18.66 -4.88 11.34
N THR A 159 -19.34 -4.60 10.23
CA THR A 159 -19.63 -5.60 9.17
C THR A 159 -18.48 -5.76 8.18
N ILE A 160 -17.27 -5.40 8.58
CA ILE A 160 -16.10 -5.37 7.70
C ILE A 160 -15.48 -6.75 7.68
N ASP A 161 -15.10 -7.20 6.49
CA ASP A 161 -14.47 -8.50 6.31
C ASP A 161 -13.08 -8.54 6.95
N ILE A 162 -12.94 -9.37 7.98
CA ILE A 162 -11.69 -9.58 8.71
C ILE A 162 -10.74 -10.48 7.91
N GLU A 163 -11.27 -11.43 7.13
CA GLU A 163 -10.46 -12.33 6.30
C GLU A 163 -9.71 -11.51 5.25
N GLY A 164 -10.40 -10.59 4.56
CA GLY A 164 -9.75 -9.68 3.62
C GLY A 164 -8.69 -8.77 4.26
N ILE A 165 -8.85 -8.34 5.52
CA ILE A 165 -7.80 -7.59 6.23
C ILE A 165 -6.56 -8.46 6.48
N ILE A 166 -6.76 -9.72 6.86
CA ILE A 166 -5.68 -10.68 7.08
C ILE A 166 -4.93 -10.94 5.77
N ASP A 167 -5.65 -11.16 4.67
CA ASP A 167 -5.05 -11.41 3.36
C ASP A 167 -4.27 -10.18 2.86
N CYS A 168 -4.85 -8.97 2.96
CA CYS A 168 -4.12 -7.72 2.69
C CYS A 168 -2.84 -7.60 3.51
N THR A 169 -2.90 -7.99 4.78
CA THR A 169 -1.76 -7.91 5.70
C THR A 169 -0.67 -8.89 5.31
N GLN A 170 -1.03 -10.13 4.95
CA GLN A 170 -0.07 -11.13 4.49
C GLN A 170 0.62 -10.70 3.20
N GLU A 171 -0.12 -10.20 2.22
CA GLU A 171 0.44 -9.72 0.96
C GLU A 171 1.43 -8.56 1.17
N MET A 172 1.09 -7.59 2.03
CA MET A 172 2.01 -6.50 2.37
C MET A 172 3.30 -6.99 3.04
N ILE A 173 3.20 -8.00 3.89
CA ILE A 173 4.36 -8.59 4.56
C ILE A 173 5.24 -9.33 3.54
N SER A 174 4.64 -10.14 2.68
CA SER A 174 5.34 -10.83 1.59
C SER A 174 6.00 -9.85 0.60
N PHE A 175 5.34 -8.73 0.32
CA PHE A 175 5.92 -7.63 -0.45
C PHE A 175 7.18 -7.07 0.22
N TYR A 176 7.12 -6.76 1.52
CA TYR A 176 8.29 -6.24 2.24
C TYR A 176 9.46 -7.24 2.27
N GLU A 177 9.22 -8.54 2.40
CA GLU A 177 10.28 -9.57 2.29
C GLU A 177 10.93 -9.59 0.91
N THR A 178 10.12 -9.50 -0.14
CA THR A 178 10.59 -9.53 -1.53
C THR A 178 11.36 -8.25 -1.86
N GLN A 179 10.90 -7.12 -1.34
CA GLN A 179 11.54 -5.81 -1.52
C GLN A 179 12.94 -5.76 -0.90
N GLU A 180 13.17 -6.44 0.24
CA GLU A 180 14.51 -6.55 0.84
C GLU A 180 15.49 -7.30 -0.08
N GLN A 181 15.00 -8.25 -0.88
CA GLN A 181 15.80 -9.05 -1.80
C GLN A 181 15.94 -8.41 -3.20
N TYR A 182 15.29 -7.27 -3.44
CA TYR A 182 15.28 -6.61 -4.73
C TYR A 182 16.68 -6.13 -5.14
N ASN A 183 17.11 -6.52 -6.35
CA ASN A 183 18.38 -6.09 -6.94
C ASN A 183 18.14 -5.25 -8.18
N GLU A 184 18.21 -3.92 -8.03
CA GLU A 184 17.98 -2.97 -9.12
C GLU A 184 18.91 -3.22 -10.32
N LYS A 185 20.19 -3.49 -10.06
CA LYS A 185 21.18 -3.68 -11.13
C LYS A 185 20.85 -4.89 -11.98
N LEU A 186 20.54 -6.03 -11.36
CA LEU A 186 20.17 -7.25 -12.07
C LEU A 186 18.90 -7.03 -12.89
N THR A 187 17.86 -6.44 -12.30
CA THR A 187 16.58 -6.16 -12.97
C THR A 187 16.78 -5.26 -14.20
N ARG A 188 17.55 -4.17 -14.05
CA ARG A 188 17.84 -3.23 -15.14
C ARG A 188 18.65 -3.89 -16.26
N GLU A 189 19.59 -4.76 -15.93
CA GLU A 189 20.34 -5.53 -16.93
C GLU A 189 19.42 -6.45 -17.75
N GLN A 190 18.44 -7.11 -17.12
CA GLN A 190 17.48 -7.96 -17.82
C GLN A 190 16.58 -7.15 -18.76
N ILE A 191 16.05 -6.01 -18.30
CA ILE A 191 15.23 -5.11 -19.12
C ILE A 191 16.04 -4.64 -20.34
N ASN A 192 17.29 -4.22 -20.13
CA ASN A 192 18.17 -3.79 -21.22
C ASN A 192 18.44 -4.89 -22.25
N ARG A 193 18.64 -6.12 -21.81
CA ARG A 193 18.81 -7.27 -22.72
C ARG A 193 17.54 -7.49 -23.54
N PHE A 194 16.36 -7.40 -22.91
CA PHE A 194 15.08 -7.56 -23.60
C PHE A 194 14.86 -6.47 -24.66
N VAL A 195 15.05 -5.20 -24.31
CA VAL A 195 14.87 -4.05 -25.22
C VAL A 195 15.79 -4.20 -26.44
N LYS A 196 17.07 -4.50 -26.21
CA LYS A 196 18.06 -4.69 -27.29
C LYS A 196 17.75 -5.91 -28.16
N ALA A 197 17.35 -7.03 -27.57
CA ALA A 197 17.02 -8.25 -28.31
C ALA A 197 15.81 -8.05 -29.25
N ARG A 198 14.88 -7.17 -28.88
CA ARG A 198 13.69 -6.84 -29.68
C ARG A 198 13.91 -5.64 -30.62
N GLY A 199 15.07 -4.99 -30.57
CA GLY A 199 15.36 -3.78 -31.35
C GLY A 199 14.42 -2.61 -31.04
N LEU A 200 13.94 -2.54 -29.79
CA LEU A 200 13.01 -1.50 -29.31
C LEU A 200 13.72 -0.20 -28.90
N ASP A 201 15.04 -0.15 -29.08
CA ASP A 201 15.91 1.00 -28.83
C ASP A 201 15.94 2.02 -29.99
N LYS A 202 15.20 1.77 -31.08
CA LYS A 202 15.20 2.56 -32.32
C LYS A 202 13.86 3.22 -32.61
#